data_AF-U4TQ18-F1
#
_entry.id   AF-U4TQ18-F1
#
_cell.length_a   1.000
_cell.length_b   1.000
_cell.length_c   1.000
_cell.angle_alpha   90.00
_cell.angle_beta   90.00
_cell.angle_gamma   90.00
#
_symmetry.space_group_name_H-M   'P 1'
#
loop_
_entity.id
_entity.type
_entity.pdbx_description
1 polymer ?
#
loop_
_entity_poly.entity_id
_entity_poly.type
_entity_poly.pdbx_seq_one_letter_code
_entity_poly.pdbx_strand_id
1 'polypeptide(L)'
;MNRKRRANPHHYWTKNYRNTVAKLNRAYQHINDLQQDLINKFCHFLVTTYDVICIEDLDVNGMKMSKKMAKGVQRSLFRRFRTTITYMAAWAGKTVIVADRWFPSTQRCSRCGYIKTKESYGGKMTLAGDAIHHDHDTYRCYVCEAVMNRDENAVENLRQYAAGLPPETDNPSR
;
A
#
# COMPACT_ATOMS: atom_id res chain seq x y z
N MET A 1 7.62 -6.64 -54.11
CA MET A 1 7.50 -5.24 -53.64
C MET A 1 6.49 -5.16 -52.50
N ASN A 2 6.95 -5.00 -51.26
CA ASN A 2 6.06 -4.84 -50.11
C ASN A 2 5.45 -3.43 -50.12
N ARG A 3 4.19 -3.30 -50.54
CA ARG A 3 3.47 -2.02 -50.53
C ARG A 3 3.21 -1.64 -49.07
N LYS A 4 4.05 -0.77 -48.49
CA LYS A 4 3.77 -0.18 -47.15
C LYS A 4 2.40 0.47 -47.22
N ARG A 5 1.40 -0.07 -46.51
CA ARG A 5 0.07 0.54 -46.40
C ARG A 5 0.28 1.95 -45.82
N ARG A 6 -0.12 2.99 -46.56
CA ARG A 6 -0.16 4.35 -46.03
C ARG A 6 -1.14 4.36 -44.87
N ALA A 7 -0.70 4.82 -43.69
CA ALA A 7 -1.57 4.93 -42.53
C ALA A 7 -2.73 5.88 -42.85
N ASN A 8 -3.97 5.42 -42.68
CA ASN A 8 -5.14 6.26 -42.87
C ASN A 8 -5.29 7.18 -41.64
N PRO A 9 -5.20 8.52 -41.80
CA PRO A 9 -5.40 9.45 -40.69
C PRO A 9 -6.77 9.27 -40.02
N HIS A 10 -7.78 8.87 -40.79
CA HIS A 10 -9.17 8.66 -40.37
C HIS A 10 -9.48 7.20 -39.96
N HIS A 11 -8.46 6.40 -39.63
CA HIS A 11 -8.66 4.99 -39.24
C HIS A 11 -9.62 4.81 -38.06
N TYR A 12 -9.75 5.81 -37.18
CA TYR A 12 -10.63 5.78 -36.01
C TYR A 12 -12.14 5.86 -36.33
N TRP A 13 -12.51 6.34 -37.53
CA TRP A 13 -13.91 6.33 -38.00
C TRP A 13 -14.36 4.97 -38.53
N THR A 14 -13.42 4.06 -38.79
CA THR A 14 -13.73 2.76 -39.39
C THR A 14 -14.50 1.85 -38.43
N LYS A 15 -15.37 1.00 -38.98
CA LYS A 15 -16.08 -0.04 -38.22
C LYS A 15 -15.11 -0.94 -37.46
N ASN A 16 -13.96 -1.26 -38.07
CA ASN A 16 -12.93 -2.10 -37.46
C ASN A 16 -12.31 -1.45 -36.21
N TYR A 17 -11.99 -0.16 -36.25
CA TYR A 17 -11.50 0.54 -35.07
C TYR A 17 -12.52 0.56 -33.93
N ARG A 18 -13.79 0.89 -34.25
CA ARG A 18 -14.88 0.90 -33.25
C ARG A 18 -15.07 -0.48 -32.61
N ASN A 19 -14.98 -1.56 -33.40
CA ASN A 19 -15.02 -2.94 -32.91
C ASN A 19 -13.85 -3.27 -31.97
N THR A 20 -12.62 -2.84 -32.32
CA THR A 20 -11.43 -3.04 -31.48
C THR A 20 -11.55 -2.28 -30.16
N VAL A 21 -11.99 -1.02 -30.19
CA VAL A 21 -12.22 -0.22 -28.98
C VAL A 21 -13.30 -0.87 -28.10
N ALA A 22 -14.39 -1.36 -28.68
CA ALA A 22 -15.42 -2.07 -27.93
C ALA A 22 -14.89 -3.34 -27.24
N LYS A 23 -14.06 -4.14 -27.93
CA LYS A 23 -13.40 -5.31 -27.34
C LYS A 23 -12.47 -4.92 -26.19
N LEU A 24 -11.67 -3.87 -26.37
CA LEU A 24 -10.77 -3.35 -25.34
C LEU A 24 -11.54 -2.87 -24.10
N ASN A 25 -12.63 -2.13 -24.31
CA ASN A 25 -13.49 -1.66 -23.22
C ASN A 25 -14.13 -2.81 -22.45
N ARG A 26 -14.59 -3.87 -23.13
CA ARG A 26 -15.11 -5.07 -22.47
C ARG A 26 -14.06 -5.76 -21.60
N ALA A 27 -12.81 -5.85 -22.08
CA ALA A 27 -11.72 -6.42 -21.28
C ALA A 27 -11.40 -5.55 -20.04
N TYR A 28 -11.38 -4.22 -20.19
CA TYR A 28 -11.20 -3.32 -19.06
C TYR A 28 -12.34 -3.39 -18.05
N GLN A 29 -13.59 -3.46 -18.51
CA GLN A 29 -14.76 -3.65 -17.66
C GLN A 29 -14.63 -4.96 -16.86
N HIS A 30 -14.34 -6.08 -17.53
CA HIS A 30 -14.16 -7.35 -16.87
C HIS A 30 -13.07 -7.32 -15.79
N ILE A 31 -11.90 -6.75 -16.09
CA ILE A 31 -10.81 -6.60 -15.10
C ILE A 31 -11.26 -5.69 -13.95
N ASN A 32 -11.98 -4.62 -14.23
CA ASN A 32 -12.47 -3.70 -13.22
C ASN A 32 -13.46 -4.39 -12.27
N ASP A 33 -14.37 -5.21 -12.81
CA ASP A 33 -15.37 -5.95 -12.04
C ASP A 33 -14.70 -7.00 -11.14
N LEU A 34 -13.69 -7.72 -11.66
CA LEU A 34 -12.88 -8.65 -10.87
C LEU A 34 -12.15 -7.94 -9.72
N GLN A 35 -11.52 -6.79 -9.99
CA GLN A 35 -10.84 -6.00 -8.97
C GLN A 35 -11.82 -5.49 -7.91
N GLN A 36 -13.01 -5.08 -8.32
CA GLN A 36 -14.04 -4.59 -7.42
C GLN A 36 -14.59 -5.73 -6.54
N ASP A 37 -14.86 -6.89 -7.12
CA ASP A 37 -15.32 -8.09 -6.41
C ASP A 37 -14.29 -8.54 -5.36
N LEU A 38 -13.01 -8.59 -5.72
CA LEU A 38 -11.92 -8.92 -4.80
C LEU A 38 -11.86 -7.95 -3.61
N ILE A 39 -11.90 -6.64 -3.89
CA ILE A 39 -11.86 -5.61 -2.84
C ILE A 39 -13.10 -5.67 -1.96
N ASN A 40 -14.29 -5.86 -2.54
CA ASN A 40 -15.54 -5.96 -1.78
C ASN A 40 -15.55 -7.18 -0.87
N LYS A 41 -15.17 -8.36 -1.37
CA LYS A 41 -15.09 -9.59 -0.56
C LYS A 41 -14.10 -9.46 0.58
N PHE A 42 -12.92 -8.90 0.30
CA PHE A 42 -11.90 -8.69 1.32
C PHE A 42 -12.35 -7.67 2.38
N CYS A 43 -12.92 -6.53 1.98
CA CYS A 43 -13.43 -5.53 2.92
C CYS A 43 -14.61 -6.06 3.73
N HIS A 44 -15.52 -6.81 3.10
CA HIS A 44 -16.62 -7.47 3.78
C HIS A 44 -16.10 -8.43 4.87
N PHE A 45 -15.11 -9.26 4.55
CA PHE A 45 -14.45 -10.14 5.53
C PHE A 45 -13.89 -9.33 6.70
N LEU A 46 -13.11 -8.27 6.44
CA LEU A 46 -12.53 -7.45 7.51
C LEU A 46 -13.59 -6.82 8.42
N VAL A 47 -14.61 -6.19 7.84
CA VAL A 47 -15.67 -5.46 8.56
C VAL A 47 -16.57 -6.40 9.37
N THR A 48 -16.77 -7.63 8.90
CA THR A 48 -17.56 -8.64 9.62
C THR A 48 -16.77 -9.34 10.72
N THR A 49 -15.44 -9.39 10.59
CA THR A 49 -14.56 -10.11 11.53
C THR A 49 -14.05 -9.22 12.65
N TYR A 50 -13.80 -7.92 12.39
CA TYR A 50 -13.13 -7.02 13.32
C TYR A 50 -13.95 -5.77 13.61
N ASP A 51 -13.93 -5.32 14.87
CA ASP A 51 -14.61 -4.09 15.29
C ASP A 51 -13.81 -2.82 14.99
N VAL A 52 -12.47 -2.95 15.04
CA VAL A 52 -11.52 -1.87 14.80
C VAL A 52 -10.48 -2.34 13.78
N ILE A 53 -10.30 -1.56 12.72
CA ILE A 53 -9.39 -1.86 11.61
C ILE A 53 -8.40 -0.71 11.49
N CYS A 54 -7.11 -0.97 11.68
CA CYS A 54 -6.04 0.02 11.51
C CYS A 54 -5.41 -0.11 10.12
N ILE A 55 -5.26 1.00 9.39
CA ILE A 55 -4.62 1.07 8.07
C ILE A 55 -3.61 2.21 8.00
N GLU A 56 -2.58 2.09 7.18
CA GLU A 56 -1.60 3.17 6.96
C GLU A 56 -2.10 4.25 6.00
N ASP A 57 -1.77 5.53 6.26
CA ASP A 57 -1.92 6.62 5.27
C ASP A 57 -0.78 6.62 4.24
N LEU A 58 -0.89 5.76 3.23
CA LEU A 58 0.08 5.71 2.14
C LEU A 58 -0.05 6.90 1.17
N ASP A 59 1.07 7.55 0.82
CA ASP A 59 1.12 8.52 -0.29
C ASP A 59 1.07 7.83 -1.66
N VAL A 60 -0.12 7.33 -2.01
CA VAL A 60 -0.37 6.61 -3.26
C VAL A 60 -0.02 7.46 -4.49
N ASN A 61 -0.18 8.79 -4.41
CA ASN A 61 0.15 9.68 -5.51
C ASN A 61 1.67 9.79 -5.70
N GLY A 62 2.42 10.06 -4.63
CA GLY A 62 3.88 10.06 -4.67
C GLY A 62 4.45 8.71 -5.15
N MET A 63 3.89 7.60 -4.66
CA MET A 63 4.30 6.26 -5.09
C MET A 63 4.03 6.00 -6.59
N LYS A 64 2.92 6.53 -7.14
CA LYS A 64 2.62 6.43 -8.59
C LYS A 64 3.55 7.25 -9.47
N MET A 65 4.13 8.34 -8.95
CA MET A 65 5.08 9.17 -9.69
C MET A 65 6.45 8.51 -9.82
N SER A 66 6.75 7.51 -9.00
CA SER A 66 7.98 6.72 -9.11
C SER A 66 7.94 5.81 -10.35
N LYS A 67 8.87 6.02 -11.30
CA LYS A 67 9.00 5.18 -12.50
C LYS A 67 9.15 3.68 -12.18
N LYS A 68 9.79 3.33 -11.06
CA LYS A 68 10.02 1.94 -10.65
C LYS A 68 8.77 1.30 -10.02
N MET A 69 7.99 2.06 -9.26
CA MET A 69 6.88 1.53 -8.45
C MET A 69 5.50 1.73 -9.08
N ALA A 70 5.35 2.65 -10.04
CA ALA A 70 4.06 3.07 -10.61
C ALA A 70 3.16 1.89 -11.01
N LYS A 71 3.70 0.92 -11.75
CA LYS A 71 2.95 -0.24 -12.24
C LYS A 71 2.49 -1.15 -11.10
N GLY A 72 3.33 -1.35 -10.09
CA GLY A 72 2.99 -2.13 -8.89
C GLY A 72 1.87 -1.45 -8.13
N VAL A 73 2.04 -0.17 -7.81
CA VAL A 73 1.09 0.65 -7.04
C VAL A 73 -0.29 0.74 -7.71
N GLN A 74 -0.31 0.85 -9.04
CA GLN A 74 -1.57 0.82 -9.81
C GLN A 74 -2.30 -0.52 -9.67
N ARG A 75 -1.57 -1.63 -9.57
CA ARG A 75 -2.12 -2.98 -9.39
C ARG A 75 -2.51 -3.29 -7.94
N SER A 76 -1.93 -2.59 -6.96
CA SER A 76 -2.19 -2.80 -5.53
C SER A 76 -3.57 -2.31 -5.05
N LEU A 77 -4.29 -1.54 -5.86
CA LEU A 77 -5.64 -1.06 -5.55
C LEU A 77 -5.78 -0.24 -4.24
N PHE A 78 -4.69 0.28 -3.66
CA PHE A 78 -4.70 0.94 -2.34
C PHE A 78 -5.78 2.02 -2.16
N ARG A 79 -5.97 2.89 -3.15
CA ARG A 79 -7.03 3.91 -3.10
C ARG A 79 -8.44 3.30 -3.07
N ARG A 80 -8.67 2.24 -3.85
CA ARG A 80 -9.97 1.54 -3.85
C ARG A 80 -10.18 0.85 -2.52
N PHE A 81 -9.18 0.13 -2.01
CA PHE A 81 -9.23 -0.51 -0.71
C PHE A 81 -9.60 0.48 0.40
N ARG A 82 -8.86 1.59 0.54
CA ARG A 82 -9.16 2.62 1.56
C ARG A 82 -10.57 3.19 1.44
N THR A 83 -11.00 3.52 0.22
CA THR A 83 -12.35 4.06 0.00
C THR A 83 -13.41 3.03 0.38
N THR A 84 -13.23 1.77 -0.06
CA THR A 84 -14.18 0.70 0.18
C THR A 84 -14.31 0.34 1.65
N ILE A 85 -13.18 0.11 2.33
CA ILE A 85 -13.19 -0.28 3.74
C ILE A 85 -13.79 0.82 4.61
N THR A 86 -13.50 2.10 4.31
CA THR A 86 -14.01 3.23 5.09
C THR A 86 -15.54 3.30 5.01
N TYR A 87 -16.13 3.20 3.80
CA TYR A 87 -17.59 3.28 3.69
C TYR A 87 -18.27 2.03 4.27
N MET A 88 -17.72 0.83 4.03
CA MET A 88 -18.32 -0.41 4.53
C MET A 88 -18.28 -0.49 6.06
N ALA A 89 -17.16 -0.08 6.66
CA ALA A 89 -17.03 -0.01 8.10
C ALA A 89 -18.03 1.00 8.69
N ALA A 90 -18.17 2.19 8.10
CA ALA A 90 -19.15 3.17 8.54
C ALA A 90 -20.59 2.63 8.46
N TRP A 91 -20.94 1.91 7.39
CA TRP A 91 -22.25 1.27 7.25
C TRP A 91 -22.50 0.19 8.30
N ALA A 92 -21.48 -0.55 8.69
CA ALA A 92 -21.57 -1.62 9.68
C ALA A 92 -21.33 -1.15 11.13
N GLY A 93 -21.16 0.15 11.37
CA GLY A 93 -20.85 0.71 12.69
C GLY A 93 -19.47 0.29 13.24
N LYS A 94 -18.52 -0.02 12.37
CA LYS A 94 -17.14 -0.39 12.72
C LYS A 94 -16.21 0.81 12.62
N THR A 95 -15.07 0.75 13.31
CA THR A 95 -14.08 1.82 13.34
C THR A 95 -12.92 1.53 12.40
N VAL A 96 -12.59 2.49 11.53
CA VAL A 96 -11.36 2.47 10.74
C VAL A 96 -10.43 3.55 11.27
N ILE A 97 -9.28 3.15 11.80
CA ILE A 97 -8.21 4.04 12.24
C ILE A 97 -7.21 4.16 11.11
N VAL A 98 -6.96 5.39 10.66
CA VAL A 98 -5.90 5.66 9.70
C VAL A 98 -4.69 6.14 10.50
N ALA A 99 -3.63 5.32 10.52
CA ALA A 99 -2.37 5.72 11.13
C ALA A 99 -1.78 6.91 10.40
N ASP A 100 -1.30 7.89 11.16
CA ASP A 100 -0.66 9.08 10.62
C ASP A 100 0.45 8.71 9.65
N ARG A 101 0.57 9.47 8.57
CA ARG A 101 1.55 9.21 7.49
C ARG A 101 2.98 9.13 7.99
N TRP A 102 3.31 9.91 9.02
CA TRP A 102 4.65 10.01 9.58
C TRP A 102 4.87 9.02 10.72
N PHE A 103 3.87 8.21 11.06
CA PHE A 103 4.03 7.14 12.03
C PHE A 103 5.06 6.11 11.52
N PRO A 104 6.17 5.88 12.25
CA PRO A 104 7.29 5.10 11.75
C PRO A 104 7.08 3.58 11.91
N SER A 105 5.95 3.03 11.45
CA SER A 105 5.55 1.61 11.64
C SER A 105 6.65 0.61 11.26
N THR A 106 7.37 0.86 10.17
CA THR A 106 8.43 -0.04 9.66
C THR A 106 9.83 0.28 10.20
N GLN A 107 9.99 1.41 10.91
CA GLN A 107 11.27 1.83 11.50
C GLN A 107 11.31 1.62 13.02
N ARG A 108 10.15 1.69 13.68
CA ARG A 108 9.97 1.50 15.12
C ARG A 108 10.09 0.02 15.47
N CYS A 109 10.77 -0.30 16.56
CA CYS A 109 10.77 -1.63 17.12
C CYS A 109 9.54 -1.82 17.99
N SER A 110 8.67 -2.77 17.65
CA SER A 110 7.45 -3.08 18.40
C SER A 110 7.71 -3.57 19.84
N ARG A 111 8.92 -4.08 20.13
CA ARG A 111 9.30 -4.57 21.46
C ARG A 111 9.78 -3.48 22.42
N CYS A 112 10.54 -2.51 21.93
CA CYS A 112 11.21 -1.51 22.79
C CYS A 112 10.97 -0.06 22.39
N GLY A 113 10.19 0.20 21.33
CA GLY A 113 9.88 1.53 20.85
C GLY A 113 10.99 2.25 20.08
N TYR A 114 12.23 1.74 20.06
CA TYR A 114 13.33 2.40 19.36
C TYR A 114 13.03 2.62 17.87
N ILE A 115 13.29 3.83 17.37
CA ILE A 115 13.07 4.21 15.97
C ILE A 115 14.41 4.27 15.23
N LYS A 116 14.53 3.49 14.15
CA LYS A 116 15.69 3.58 13.26
C LYS A 116 15.66 4.86 12.42
N THR A 117 16.74 5.63 12.47
CA THR A 117 17.00 6.78 11.60
C THR A 117 18.19 6.49 10.67
N LYS A 118 18.58 7.45 9.82
CA LYS A 118 19.74 7.27 8.94
C LYS A 118 21.05 7.15 9.73
N GLU A 119 21.11 7.78 10.89
CA GLU A 119 22.27 7.87 11.78
C GLU A 119 22.34 6.70 12.78
N SER A 120 21.26 5.92 12.92
CA SER A 120 21.25 4.71 13.74
C SER A 120 22.31 3.71 13.29
N TYR A 121 22.83 2.92 14.23
CA TYR A 121 23.58 1.72 13.90
C TYR A 121 22.70 0.76 13.10
N GLY A 122 23.18 0.32 11.92
CA GLY A 122 22.38 -0.40 10.93
C GLY A 122 21.50 0.47 10.04
N GLY A 123 21.47 1.79 10.24
CA GLY A 123 20.71 2.75 9.44
C GLY A 123 19.20 2.53 9.44
N LYS A 124 18.51 3.29 8.60
CA LYS A 124 17.05 3.16 8.41
C LYS A 124 16.73 1.85 7.69
N MET A 125 15.55 1.29 7.99
CA MET A 125 14.98 0.17 7.26
C MET A 125 14.52 0.62 5.87
N THR A 126 15.06 0.03 4.81
CA THR A 126 14.70 0.37 3.41
C THR A 126 14.10 -0.83 2.68
N LEU A 127 13.73 -0.65 1.41
CA LEU A 127 13.30 -1.76 0.55
C LEU A 127 14.43 -2.76 0.25
N ALA A 128 15.68 -2.40 0.51
CA ALA A 128 16.83 -3.30 0.43
C ALA A 128 17.22 -3.84 1.81
N GLY A 129 16.38 -3.66 2.84
CA GLY A 129 16.73 -3.99 4.23
C GLY A 129 17.49 -2.88 4.95
N ASP A 130 18.09 -3.25 6.08
CA ASP A 130 19.01 -2.39 6.84
C ASP A 130 20.40 -2.31 6.16
N ALA A 131 21.24 -1.40 6.64
CA ALA A 131 22.54 -1.11 6.05
C ALA A 131 23.62 -2.18 6.33
N ILE A 132 23.36 -3.14 7.22
CA ILE A 132 24.34 -4.15 7.63
C ILE A 132 24.05 -5.49 6.93
N HIS A 133 22.80 -5.95 6.99
CA HIS A 133 22.40 -7.26 6.49
C HIS A 133 21.74 -7.21 5.11
N HIS A 134 21.25 -6.05 4.68
CA HIS A 134 20.56 -5.88 3.40
C HIS A 134 19.42 -6.90 3.16
N ASP A 135 18.74 -7.26 4.26
CA ASP A 135 17.61 -8.17 4.26
C ASP A 135 16.32 -7.39 4.52
N HIS A 136 15.40 -7.43 3.55
CA HIS A 136 14.13 -6.72 3.58
C HIS A 136 13.13 -7.33 4.56
N ASP A 137 13.13 -8.66 4.70
CA ASP A 137 12.08 -9.38 5.40
C ASP A 137 12.34 -9.48 6.90
N THR A 138 13.59 -9.26 7.31
CA THR A 138 14.00 -9.31 8.71
C THR A 138 14.18 -7.91 9.30
N TYR A 139 13.47 -7.63 10.39
CA TYR A 139 13.73 -6.47 11.25
C TYR A 139 14.66 -6.86 12.40
N ARG A 140 15.80 -6.17 12.49
CA ARG A 140 16.77 -6.32 13.59
C ARG A 140 16.85 -5.06 14.42
N CYS A 141 16.52 -5.13 15.70
CA CYS A 141 16.73 -4.03 16.63
C CYS A 141 18.12 -4.14 17.27
N TYR A 142 18.94 -3.09 17.15
CA TYR A 142 20.27 -3.04 17.75
C TYR A 142 20.29 -2.45 19.17
N VAL A 143 19.11 -2.14 19.73
CA VAL A 143 18.96 -1.65 21.11
C VAL A 143 18.50 -2.76 22.05
N CYS A 144 17.48 -3.54 21.66
CA CYS A 144 16.95 -4.64 22.46
C CYS A 144 17.23 -6.02 21.86
N GLU A 145 18.06 -6.10 20.82
CA GLU A 145 18.51 -7.33 20.14
C GLU A 145 17.39 -8.16 19.50
N ALA A 146 16.17 -7.63 19.44
CA ALA A 146 15.05 -8.34 18.84
C ALA A 146 15.25 -8.57 17.33
N VAL A 147 14.98 -9.79 16.89
CA VAL A 147 14.97 -10.21 15.49
C VAL A 147 13.59 -10.79 15.18
N MET A 148 12.91 -10.22 14.19
CA MET A 148 11.54 -10.59 13.84
C MET A 148 11.27 -10.31 12.36
N ASN A 149 10.17 -10.84 11.82
CA ASN A 149 9.74 -10.44 10.48
C ASN A 149 9.36 -8.94 10.46
N ARG A 150 9.73 -8.23 9.40
CA ARG A 150 9.50 -6.79 9.26
C ARG A 150 8.02 -6.42 9.21
N ASP A 151 7.21 -7.21 8.51
CA ASP A 151 5.77 -6.96 8.40
C ASP A 151 5.06 -7.25 9.72
N GLU A 152 5.46 -8.32 10.43
CA GLU A 152 4.96 -8.60 11.79
C GLU A 152 5.27 -7.46 12.76
N ASN A 153 6.50 -6.93 12.72
CA ASN A 153 6.88 -5.76 13.51
C ASN A 153 6.00 -4.54 13.19
N ALA A 154 5.76 -4.27 11.91
CA ALA A 154 4.94 -3.14 11.48
C ALA A 154 3.46 -3.32 11.89
N VAL A 155 2.92 -4.53 11.77
CA VAL A 155 1.57 -4.87 12.23
C VAL A 155 1.43 -4.62 13.74
N GLU A 156 2.39 -5.05 14.54
CA GLU A 156 2.34 -4.83 15.99
C GLU A 156 2.46 -3.34 16.33
N ASN A 157 3.31 -2.58 15.64
CA ASN A 157 3.35 -1.12 15.80
C ASN A 157 2.00 -0.46 15.45
N LEU A 158 1.31 -0.91 14.39
CA LEU A 158 -0.01 -0.39 14.01
C LEU A 158 -1.10 -0.77 15.01
N ARG A 159 -0.99 -1.95 15.63
CA ARG A 159 -1.87 -2.36 16.75
C ARG A 159 -1.66 -1.47 17.96
N GLN A 160 -0.40 -1.21 18.34
CA GLN A 160 -0.07 -0.29 19.43
C GLN A 160 -0.58 1.13 19.16
N TYR A 161 -0.41 1.62 17.92
CA TYR A 161 -0.96 2.91 17.49
C TYR A 161 -2.48 2.97 17.63
N ALA A 162 -3.19 1.93 17.17
CA ALA A 162 -4.65 1.83 17.27
C ALA A 162 -5.13 1.74 18.73
N ALA A 163 -4.35 1.14 19.62
CA ALA A 163 -4.63 1.07 21.05
C ALA A 163 -4.36 2.40 21.78
N GLY A 164 -3.86 3.43 21.10
CA GLY A 164 -3.54 4.72 21.70
C GLY A 164 -2.25 4.74 22.51
N LEU A 165 -1.39 3.74 22.35
CA LEU A 165 -0.06 3.77 22.95
C LEU A 165 0.78 4.81 22.21
N PRO A 166 1.30 5.85 22.88
CA PRO A 166 2.08 6.87 22.22
C PRO A 166 3.33 6.24 21.60
N PRO A 167 3.80 6.72 20.43
CA PRO A 167 5.16 6.46 20.05
C PRO A 167 6.03 7.09 21.13
N GLU A 168 6.61 6.28 22.02
CA GLU A 168 7.71 6.74 22.88
C GLU A 168 8.81 7.26 21.96
N THR A 169 8.82 8.58 21.79
CA THR A 169 9.99 9.43 21.63
C THR A 169 9.55 10.84 22.01
N ASP A 170 10.06 11.33 23.14
CA ASP A 170 10.48 12.73 23.16
C ASP A 170 11.39 12.93 21.95
N ASN A 171 10.90 13.66 20.95
CA ASN A 171 11.78 14.56 20.22
C ASN A 171 11.02 15.85 19.94
N PRO A 172 11.27 16.91 20.73
CA PRO A 172 10.73 18.22 20.45
C PRO A 172 11.42 18.76 19.19
N SER A 173 10.66 19.47 18.38
CA SER A 173 11.09 20.35 17.29
C SER A 173 11.41 19.76 15.90
N ARG A 174 10.59 20.23 14.95
CA ARG A 174 10.87 20.59 13.54
C ARG A 174 11.26 19.50 12.55
#